data_AF-A0AAW6B992-F1
#
_entry.id   AF-A0AAW6B992-F1
#
_cell.length_a   1.000
_cell.length_b   1.000
_cell.length_c   1.000
_cell.angle_alpha   90.00
_cell.angle_beta   90.00
_cell.angle_gamma   90.00
#
_symmetry.space_group_name_H-M   'P 1'
#
loop_
_entity.id
_entity.type
_entity.pdbx_description
1 polymer ?
#
loop_
_entity_poly.entity_id
_entity_poly.type
_entity_poly.pdbx_seq_one_letter_code
_entity_poly.pdbx_strand_id
1 'polypeptide(L)'
;MENKYQVDLLVSNSHYISAAEKAWLIEMRKRNPDSYICKTKEDNQKLIQVFNVSNIISNNKLKTKISVDLAKQYFQNDDQYQLYVFLEQFFDDYFFDNYFKDNNLIKFINVVDELLSYIPKEIIQNEIINDGYRCQSSHYHAFISKLDKTVKDKVNIRFSKLEEKIDCSEFCSFNKNENLKQFVNEVVQIVQKLVLEKKIDFYSPHTRQEYLIIDRFASPEHRETVVDDEYQVYFQYSVPIITARWIINIIYEKMILMDFTVLEKFFMNYCLTKRHEK
;
A
#
# COMPACT_ATOMS: atom_id res chain seq x y z
N MET A 1 -12.62 9.81 26.03
CA MET A 1 -11.73 9.51 24.89
C MET A 1 -10.64 10.56 24.92
N GLU A 2 -9.37 10.15 25.02
CA GLU A 2 -8.27 11.09 24.77
C GLU A 2 -8.36 11.55 23.31
N ASN A 3 -8.22 12.85 23.08
CA ASN A 3 -8.17 13.38 21.73
C ASN A 3 -6.89 12.86 21.06
N LYS A 4 -7.03 12.28 19.86
CA LYS A 4 -5.92 11.92 18.98
C LYS A 4 -5.63 13.08 18.03
N TYR A 5 -4.35 13.30 17.77
CA TYR A 5 -3.86 14.41 16.97
C TYR A 5 -3.06 13.92 15.77
N GLN A 6 -3.08 14.74 14.73
CA GLN A 6 -2.15 14.71 13.62
C GLN A 6 -1.10 15.80 13.89
N VAL A 7 0.18 15.45 13.72
CA VAL A 7 1.29 16.39 13.82
C VAL A 7 2.01 16.43 12.48
N ASP A 8 1.91 17.56 11.79
CA ASP A 8 2.61 17.80 10.53
C ASP A 8 3.98 18.41 10.82
N LEU A 9 5.03 17.71 10.40
CA LEU A 9 6.39 18.23 10.35
C LEU A 9 6.60 18.89 8.99
N LEU A 10 6.77 20.21 9.02
CA LEU A 10 7.00 21.02 7.82
C LEU A 10 8.48 20.93 7.43
N VAL A 11 8.78 20.21 6.34
CA VAL A 11 10.15 20.00 5.85
C VAL A 11 10.39 20.77 4.56
N SER A 12 11.61 21.31 4.39
CA SER A 12 12.01 22.02 3.17
C SER A 12 12.18 21.07 1.98
N ASN A 13 12.62 19.84 2.23
CA ASN A 13 12.75 18.77 1.26
C ASN A 13 12.39 17.42 1.89
N SER A 14 11.23 16.84 1.54
CA SER A 14 10.83 15.53 2.08
C SER A 14 11.55 14.31 1.46
N HIS A 15 12.44 14.52 0.48
CA HIS A 15 13.31 13.46 -0.03
C HIS A 15 14.44 13.20 0.97
N TYR A 16 14.91 14.25 1.64
CA TYR A 16 16.00 14.19 2.61
C TYR A 16 15.64 15.03 3.83
N ILE A 17 15.28 14.37 4.91
CA ILE A 17 15.12 15.04 6.21
C ILE A 17 16.46 15.12 6.94
N SER A 18 16.61 16.16 7.75
CA SER A 18 17.75 16.34 8.64
C SER A 18 17.79 15.27 9.75
N ALA A 19 18.97 15.07 10.34
CA ALA A 19 19.14 14.18 11.48
C ALA A 19 18.26 14.57 12.67
N ALA A 20 18.02 15.87 12.87
CA ALA A 20 17.15 16.38 13.93
C ALA A 20 15.67 16.03 13.69
N GLU A 21 15.19 16.18 12.46
CA GLU A 21 13.83 15.77 12.05
C GLU A 21 13.66 14.26 12.20
N LYS A 22 14.63 13.46 11.75
CA LYS A 22 14.59 12.00 11.90
C LYS A 22 14.57 11.56 13.36
N ALA A 23 15.42 12.16 14.21
CA ALA A 23 15.45 11.87 15.65
C ALA A 23 14.11 12.24 16.32
N TRP A 24 13.49 13.34 15.90
CA TRP A 24 12.18 13.74 16.40
C TRP A 24 11.08 12.76 15.98
N LEU A 25 11.06 12.27 14.74
CA LEU A 25 10.11 11.24 14.30
C LEU A 25 10.25 9.93 15.10
N ILE A 26 11.49 9.50 15.36
CA ILE A 26 11.76 8.32 16.21
C ILE A 26 11.18 8.52 17.61
N GLU A 27 11.45 9.68 18.22
CA GLU A 27 10.97 9.98 19.57
C GLU A 27 9.43 10.12 19.61
N MET A 28 8.83 10.72 18.58
CA MET A 28 7.36 10.79 18.42
C MET A 28 6.74 9.39 18.40
N ARG A 29 7.27 8.46 17.60
CA ARG A 29 6.77 7.07 17.55
C ARG A 29 6.97 6.34 18.88
N LYS A 30 8.13 6.51 19.52
CA LYS A 30 8.40 5.89 20.83
C LYS A 30 7.41 6.31 21.91
N ARG A 31 6.98 7.57 21.92
CA ARG A 31 5.99 8.07 22.90
C ARG A 31 4.54 7.87 22.47
N ASN A 32 4.32 7.50 21.21
CA ASN A 32 3.01 7.23 20.64
C ASN A 32 3.08 5.89 19.89
N PRO A 33 3.10 4.75 20.60
CA PRO A 33 3.25 3.44 19.97
C PRO A 33 2.20 3.18 18.90
N ASP A 34 1.01 3.76 19.07
CA ASP A 34 -0.09 3.58 18.12
C ASP A 34 -0.02 4.52 16.89
N SER A 35 0.99 5.39 16.82
CA SER A 35 1.16 6.36 15.73
C SER A 35 1.73 5.73 14.48
N TYR A 36 1.40 6.35 13.35
CA TYR A 36 1.93 5.99 12.04
C TYR A 36 2.33 7.22 11.24
N ILE A 37 3.19 7.02 10.26
CA ILE A 37 3.79 8.06 9.44
C ILE A 37 3.28 7.98 8.01
N CYS A 38 2.82 9.13 7.52
CA CYS A 38 2.53 9.33 6.10
C CYS A 38 3.34 10.50 5.55
N LYS A 39 3.41 10.57 4.21
CA LYS A 39 3.98 11.70 3.48
C LYS A 39 2.97 12.20 2.45
N THR A 40 2.62 13.48 2.56
CA THR A 40 1.71 14.15 1.62
C THR A 40 2.40 15.35 0.96
N LYS A 41 1.71 15.96 0.00
CA LYS A 41 2.12 17.21 -0.65
C LYS A 41 0.93 18.19 -0.59
N GLU A 42 1.11 19.30 0.11
CA GLU A 42 0.14 20.40 0.20
C GLU A 42 0.81 21.68 -0.32
N ASP A 43 0.18 22.38 -1.28
CA ASP A 43 0.67 23.67 -1.82
C ASP A 43 2.16 23.72 -2.22
N ASN A 44 2.63 22.64 -2.87
CA ASN A 44 4.04 22.42 -3.23
C ASN A 44 5.03 22.21 -2.08
N GLN A 45 4.56 22.24 -0.83
CA GLN A 45 5.32 21.79 0.34
C GLN A 45 5.02 20.31 0.58
N LYS A 46 6.07 19.50 0.67
CA LYS A 46 5.92 18.09 1.03
C LYS A 46 5.97 17.99 2.55
N LEU A 47 4.96 17.36 3.14
CA LEU A 47 4.73 17.28 4.58
C LEU A 47 4.96 15.84 5.05
N ILE A 48 5.63 15.69 6.19
CA ILE A 48 5.68 14.41 6.90
C ILE A 48 4.69 14.52 8.05
N GLN A 49 3.75 13.58 8.11
CA GLN A 49 2.64 13.62 9.04
C GLN A 49 2.74 12.44 9.99
N VAL A 50 2.56 12.69 11.28
CA VAL A 50 2.44 11.66 12.30
C VAL A 50 1.01 11.67 12.80
N PHE A 51 0.30 10.57 12.58
CA PHE A 51 -1.10 10.40 12.95
C PHE A 51 -1.25 9.65 14.28
N ASN A 52 -2.47 9.64 14.83
CA ASN A 52 -2.83 8.93 16.06
C ASN A 52 -1.95 9.29 17.28
N VAL A 53 -1.52 10.55 17.37
CA VAL A 53 -0.67 11.08 18.45
C VAL A 53 -1.53 11.42 19.67
N SER A 54 -1.18 10.87 20.85
CA SER A 54 -1.73 11.28 22.15
C SER A 54 -0.79 12.24 22.89
N ASN A 55 0.52 12.02 22.76
CA ASN A 55 1.57 12.76 23.45
C ASN A 55 2.38 13.59 22.45
N ILE A 56 2.05 14.88 22.35
CA ILE A 56 2.70 15.80 21.42
C ILE A 56 4.07 16.20 21.97
N ILE A 57 5.12 15.94 21.18
CA ILE A 57 6.49 16.32 21.53
C ILE A 57 6.86 17.59 20.77
N SER A 58 7.04 18.69 21.50
CA SER A 58 7.47 19.96 20.92
C SER A 58 8.99 20.02 20.75
N ASN A 59 9.44 20.64 19.66
CA ASN A 59 10.83 21.01 19.45
C ASN A 59 10.89 22.39 18.80
N ASN A 60 11.35 23.39 19.53
CA ASN A 60 11.35 24.80 19.09
C ASN A 60 12.19 25.08 17.83
N LYS A 61 13.04 24.13 17.42
CA LYS A 61 13.84 24.23 16.20
C LYS A 61 13.14 23.65 14.98
N LEU A 62 12.08 22.86 15.18
CA LEU A 62 11.30 22.24 14.11
C LEU A 62 9.99 23.01 13.92
N LYS A 63 9.57 23.14 12.67
CA LYS A 63 8.28 23.74 12.34
C LYS A 63 7.24 22.63 12.33
N THR A 64 6.35 22.64 13.33
CA THR A 64 5.25 21.68 13.41
C THR A 64 3.90 22.38 13.42
N LYS A 65 2.90 21.73 12.81
CA LYS A 65 1.48 22.11 12.89
C LYS A 65 0.73 20.95 13.52
N ILE A 66 -0.20 21.26 14.43
CA ILE A 66 -0.99 20.26 15.14
C ILE A 66 -2.45 20.46 14.77
N SER A 67 -3.12 19.37 14.43
CA SER A 67 -4.55 19.34 14.15
C SER A 67 -5.20 18.11 14.77
N VAL A 68 -6.53 18.09 14.82
CA VAL A 68 -7.28 16.89 15.19
C VAL A 68 -7.07 15.84 14.09
N ASP A 69 -6.84 14.59 14.51
CA ASP A 69 -6.76 13.47 13.57
C ASP A 69 -8.16 13.12 13.04
N LEU A 70 -8.38 13.30 11.74
CA LEU A 70 -9.62 12.99 11.05
C LEU A 70 -9.54 11.73 10.18
N ALA A 71 -8.42 10.99 10.19
CA ALA A 71 -8.19 9.85 9.30
C ALA A 71 -9.28 8.78 9.43
N LYS A 72 -9.79 8.56 10.64
CA LYS A 72 -10.90 7.64 10.91
C LYS A 72 -12.16 7.91 10.08
N GLN A 73 -12.39 9.16 9.64
CA GLN A 73 -13.56 9.54 8.86
C GLN A 73 -13.54 9.00 7.43
N TYR A 74 -12.39 8.56 6.91
CA TYR A 74 -12.28 7.95 5.59
C TYR A 74 -12.72 6.48 5.55
N PHE A 75 -13.04 5.88 6.70
CA PHE A 75 -13.42 4.47 6.83
C PHE A 75 -14.91 4.32 7.16
N GLN A 76 -15.53 3.25 6.67
CA GLN A 76 -16.96 2.99 6.91
C GLN A 76 -17.25 2.58 8.33
N ASN A 77 -16.27 2.01 9.02
CA ASN A 77 -16.40 1.54 10.40
C ASN A 77 -15.04 1.53 11.11
N ASP A 78 -15.09 1.37 12.44
CA ASP A 78 -13.89 1.37 13.27
C ASP A 78 -12.95 0.20 12.94
N ASP A 79 -13.48 -0.99 12.64
CA ASP A 79 -12.66 -2.17 12.36
C ASP A 79 -11.78 -2.00 11.11
N GLN A 80 -12.29 -1.34 10.06
CA GLN A 80 -11.49 -0.98 8.88
C GLN A 80 -10.35 -0.01 9.25
N TYR A 81 -10.62 0.97 10.11
CA TYR A 81 -9.59 1.89 10.59
C TYR A 81 -8.55 1.18 11.47
N GLN A 82 -8.97 0.26 12.33
CA GLN A 82 -8.02 -0.54 13.13
C GLN A 82 -7.13 -1.42 12.24
N LEU A 83 -7.68 -2.03 11.19
CA LEU A 83 -6.89 -2.78 10.21
C LEU A 83 -5.88 -1.88 9.49
N TYR A 84 -6.29 -0.68 9.07
CA TYR A 84 -5.40 0.32 8.48
C TYR A 84 -4.22 0.64 9.41
N VAL A 85 -4.53 1.02 10.65
CA VAL A 85 -3.53 1.39 11.67
C VAL A 85 -2.58 0.23 11.97
N PHE A 86 -3.09 -0.99 12.09
CA PHE A 86 -2.28 -2.19 12.30
C PHE A 86 -1.25 -2.41 11.18
N LEU A 87 -1.69 -2.31 9.92
CA LEU A 87 -0.81 -2.46 8.76
C LEU A 87 0.23 -1.33 8.68
N GLU A 88 -0.22 -0.09 8.88
CA GLU A 88 0.61 1.12 8.91
C GLU A 88 1.75 1.00 9.93
N GLN A 89 1.45 0.58 11.16
CA GLN A 89 2.43 0.38 12.23
C GLN A 89 3.44 -0.70 11.89
N PHE A 90 2.97 -1.86 11.39
CA PHE A 90 3.86 -2.94 11.00
C PHE A 90 4.86 -2.48 9.94
N PHE A 91 4.38 -1.80 8.89
CA PHE A 91 5.24 -1.34 7.82
C PHE A 91 6.11 -0.15 8.20
N ASP A 92 5.67 0.70 9.12
CA ASP A 92 6.53 1.70 9.73
C ASP A 92 7.67 1.00 10.48
N ASP A 93 7.40 0.04 11.37
CA ASP A 93 8.45 -0.68 12.09
C ASP A 93 9.41 -1.43 11.17
N TYR A 94 8.88 -2.04 10.11
CA TYR A 94 9.67 -2.81 9.17
C TYR A 94 10.54 -1.93 8.25
N PHE A 95 10.03 -0.78 7.77
CA PHE A 95 10.72 0.05 6.78
C PHE A 95 11.27 1.37 7.31
N PHE A 96 11.10 1.70 8.60
CA PHE A 96 11.48 3.03 9.13
C PHE A 96 12.93 3.41 8.79
N ASP A 97 13.85 2.45 8.89
CA ASP A 97 15.25 2.69 8.60
C ASP A 97 15.53 2.98 7.13
N ASN A 98 14.64 2.59 6.22
CA ASN A 98 14.67 2.87 4.79
C ASN A 98 14.01 4.20 4.40
N TYR A 99 13.24 4.84 5.30
CA TYR A 99 12.59 6.10 4.97
C TYR A 99 13.60 7.23 4.73
N PHE A 100 13.29 8.05 3.72
CA PHE A 100 14.08 9.23 3.32
C PHE A 100 15.52 8.89 2.91
N LYS A 101 15.69 7.78 2.18
CA LYS A 101 16.97 7.29 1.65
C LYS A 101 16.80 6.84 0.20
N ASP A 102 17.91 6.77 -0.53
CA ASP A 102 17.96 6.13 -1.84
C ASP A 102 17.90 4.61 -1.66
N ASN A 103 16.72 4.03 -1.89
CA ASN A 103 16.48 2.61 -1.72
C ASN A 103 16.67 1.82 -3.02
N ASN A 104 17.08 0.56 -2.89
CA ASN A 104 17.16 -0.34 -4.03
C ASN A 104 15.77 -0.90 -4.36
N LEU A 105 15.20 -0.44 -5.48
CA LEU A 105 13.88 -0.86 -5.94
C LEU A 105 13.76 -2.38 -6.12
N ILE A 106 14.79 -3.06 -6.61
CA ILE A 106 14.74 -4.50 -6.86
C ILE A 106 14.63 -5.27 -5.54
N LYS A 107 15.43 -4.90 -4.54
CA LYS A 107 15.32 -5.48 -3.19
C LYS A 107 13.92 -5.24 -2.60
N PHE A 108 13.36 -4.06 -2.82
CA PHE A 108 12.01 -3.74 -2.37
C PHE A 108 10.94 -4.59 -3.06
N ILE A 109 11.00 -4.71 -4.39
CA ILE A 109 10.10 -5.58 -5.17
C ILE A 109 10.13 -7.01 -4.61
N ASN A 110 11.29 -7.52 -4.22
CA ASN A 110 11.43 -8.88 -3.72
C ASN A 110 10.80 -9.07 -2.34
N VAL A 111 10.91 -8.07 -1.46
CA VAL A 111 10.20 -8.08 -0.17
C VAL A 111 8.69 -8.08 -0.40
N VAL A 112 8.19 -7.29 -1.36
CA VAL A 112 6.76 -7.27 -1.71
C VAL A 112 6.33 -8.60 -2.32
N ASP A 113 7.14 -9.20 -3.20
CA ASP A 113 6.88 -10.51 -3.78
C ASP A 113 6.77 -11.59 -2.68
N GLU A 114 7.69 -11.59 -1.72
CA GLU A 114 7.66 -12.50 -0.58
C GLU A 114 6.38 -12.33 0.26
N LEU A 115 6.00 -11.08 0.60
CA LEU A 115 4.76 -10.78 1.31
C LEU A 115 3.53 -11.36 0.61
N LEU A 116 3.40 -11.10 -0.70
CA LEU A 116 2.28 -11.56 -1.50
C LEU A 116 2.25 -13.09 -1.66
N SER A 117 3.41 -13.75 -1.62
CA SER A 117 3.52 -15.20 -1.73
C SER A 117 2.91 -15.95 -0.54
N TYR A 118 2.80 -15.30 0.62
CA TYR A 118 2.18 -15.86 1.82
C TYR A 118 0.65 -15.75 1.83
N ILE A 119 0.06 -14.97 0.92
CA ILE A 119 -1.40 -14.86 0.80
C ILE A 119 -1.94 -16.17 0.22
N PRO A 120 -2.96 -16.80 0.85
CA PRO A 120 -3.51 -18.06 0.38
C PRO A 120 -4.12 -17.91 -1.01
N LYS A 121 -4.04 -18.98 -1.79
CA LYS A 121 -4.70 -19.07 -3.10
C LYS A 121 -6.11 -19.58 -2.91
N GLU A 122 -7.06 -18.97 -3.59
CA GLU A 122 -8.44 -19.43 -3.66
C GLU A 122 -8.70 -20.02 -5.04
N ILE A 123 -9.19 -21.26 -5.02
CA ILE A 123 -9.47 -22.07 -6.21
C ILE A 123 -10.98 -22.07 -6.39
N ILE A 124 -11.43 -21.56 -7.53
CA ILE A 124 -12.84 -21.59 -7.94
C ILE A 124 -12.89 -22.38 -9.24
N GLN A 125 -13.78 -23.38 -9.32
CA GLN A 125 -13.96 -24.21 -10.52
C GLN A 125 -12.66 -24.85 -11.05
N ASN A 126 -11.78 -25.31 -10.14
CA ASN A 126 -10.47 -25.94 -10.44
C ASN A 126 -9.39 -25.03 -11.03
N GLU A 127 -9.61 -23.72 -11.08
CA GLU A 127 -8.61 -22.72 -11.46
C GLU A 127 -8.25 -21.83 -10.27
N ILE A 128 -6.98 -21.42 -10.17
CA ILE A 128 -6.58 -20.39 -9.19
C ILE A 128 -7.16 -19.07 -9.69
N ILE A 129 -8.31 -18.71 -9.15
CA ILE A 129 -8.98 -17.46 -9.54
C ILE A 129 -8.36 -16.30 -8.76
N ASN A 130 -8.08 -16.48 -7.46
CA ASN A 130 -7.65 -15.39 -6.59
C ASN A 130 -6.37 -15.71 -5.82
N ASP A 131 -5.43 -14.76 -5.81
CA ASP A 131 -4.19 -14.82 -5.06
C ASP A 131 -3.66 -13.40 -4.75
N GLY A 132 -2.46 -13.33 -4.14
CA GLY A 132 -1.80 -12.06 -3.81
C GLY A 132 -1.41 -11.18 -5.02
N TYR A 133 -1.38 -11.74 -6.23
CA TYR A 133 -0.79 -11.09 -7.40
C TYR A 133 -1.83 -10.50 -8.36
N ARG A 134 -3.08 -10.95 -8.31
CA ARG A 134 -4.19 -10.42 -9.16
C ARG A 134 -4.30 -8.89 -9.11
N CYS A 135 -4.15 -8.29 -7.94
CA CYS A 135 -4.18 -6.83 -7.77
C CYS A 135 -3.03 -6.12 -8.51
N GLN A 136 -1.85 -6.75 -8.62
CA GLN A 136 -0.69 -6.15 -9.31
C GLN A 136 -0.93 -6.07 -10.81
N SER A 137 -1.45 -7.15 -11.38
CA SER A 137 -1.84 -7.21 -12.79
C SER A 137 -2.89 -6.16 -13.11
N SER A 138 -3.96 -6.08 -12.31
CA SER A 138 -5.00 -5.06 -12.47
C SER A 138 -4.42 -3.64 -12.42
N HIS A 139 -3.55 -3.32 -11.46
CA HIS A 139 -2.95 -1.99 -11.34
C HIS A 139 -2.01 -1.64 -12.49
N TYR A 140 -1.24 -2.61 -13.00
CA TYR A 140 -0.39 -2.40 -14.17
C TYR A 140 -1.23 -2.20 -15.45
N HIS A 141 -2.23 -3.03 -15.70
CA HIS A 141 -3.11 -2.88 -16.86
C HIS A 141 -3.90 -1.57 -16.82
N ALA A 142 -4.40 -1.17 -15.64
CA ALA A 142 -5.08 0.12 -15.44
C ALA A 142 -4.18 1.34 -15.71
N PHE A 143 -2.88 1.22 -15.50
CA PHE A 143 -1.92 2.25 -15.88
C PHE A 143 -1.71 2.27 -17.39
N ILE A 144 -1.42 1.11 -17.98
CA ILE A 144 -1.16 0.97 -19.40
C ILE A 144 -2.37 1.38 -20.25
N SER A 145 -3.60 1.07 -19.82
CA SER A 145 -4.83 1.42 -20.54
C SER A 145 -5.03 2.92 -20.72
N LYS A 146 -4.48 3.74 -19.81
CA LYS A 146 -4.60 5.22 -19.82
C LYS A 146 -3.55 5.92 -20.69
N LEU A 147 -2.54 5.19 -21.15
CA LEU A 147 -1.48 5.75 -21.99
C LEU A 147 -1.88 5.72 -23.46
N ASP A 148 -1.49 6.76 -24.21
CA ASP A 148 -1.54 6.69 -25.66
C ASP A 148 -0.63 5.58 -26.21
N LYS A 149 -0.89 5.14 -27.44
CA LYS A 149 -0.18 4.00 -28.05
C LYS A 149 1.34 4.20 -28.08
N THR A 150 1.81 5.40 -28.38
CA THR A 150 3.25 5.68 -28.50
C THR A 150 3.95 5.60 -27.14
N VAL A 151 3.34 6.16 -26.11
CA VAL A 151 3.86 6.12 -24.74
C VAL A 151 3.77 4.71 -24.17
N LYS A 152 2.67 4.00 -24.41
CA LYS A 152 2.50 2.58 -24.05
C LYS A 152 3.63 1.72 -24.58
N ASP A 153 3.95 1.81 -25.88
CA ASP A 153 5.02 1.02 -26.49
C ASP A 153 6.39 1.35 -25.86
N LYS A 154 6.66 2.64 -25.61
CA LYS A 154 7.90 3.07 -24.93
C LYS A 154 8.01 2.53 -23.51
N VAL A 155 6.94 2.58 -22.73
CA VAL A 155 6.88 2.07 -21.36
C VAL A 155 7.11 0.56 -21.36
N ASN A 156 6.41 -0.19 -22.22
CA ASN A 156 6.55 -1.64 -22.31
C ASN A 156 7.99 -2.05 -22.66
N ILE A 157 8.59 -1.42 -23.68
CA ILE A 157 9.99 -1.67 -24.05
C ILE A 157 10.93 -1.34 -22.89
N ARG A 158 10.70 -0.21 -22.21
CA ARG A 158 11.55 0.23 -21.09
C ARG A 158 11.45 -0.73 -19.92
N PHE A 159 10.25 -1.14 -19.54
CA PHE A 159 9.98 -2.04 -18.43
C PHE A 159 10.56 -3.43 -18.71
N SER A 160 10.32 -4.01 -19.89
CA SER A 160 10.92 -5.29 -20.28
C SER A 160 12.45 -5.24 -20.19
N LYS A 161 13.09 -4.20 -20.73
CA LYS A 161 14.56 -4.05 -20.69
C LYS A 161 15.11 -3.85 -19.27
N LEU A 162 14.36 -3.21 -18.39
CA LEU A 162 14.76 -3.06 -16.99
C LEU A 162 14.63 -4.39 -16.26
N GLU A 163 13.56 -5.14 -16.54
CA GLU A 163 13.32 -6.44 -15.93
C GLU A 163 14.33 -7.50 -16.38
N GLU A 164 14.71 -7.55 -17.65
CA GLU A 164 15.77 -8.44 -18.16
C GLU A 164 17.14 -8.22 -17.51
N LYS A 165 17.39 -7.02 -16.97
CA LYS A 165 18.64 -6.67 -16.28
C LYS A 165 18.63 -7.07 -14.81
N ILE A 166 17.48 -7.48 -14.29
CA ILE A 166 17.34 -7.99 -12.94
C ILE A 166 17.81 -9.44 -12.98
N ASP A 167 18.88 -9.76 -12.24
CA ASP A 167 19.39 -11.12 -12.17
C ASP A 167 18.43 -12.02 -11.37
N CYS A 168 17.51 -12.68 -12.07
CA CYS A 168 16.52 -13.60 -11.50
C CYS A 168 17.14 -14.74 -10.67
N SER A 169 18.45 -14.97 -10.69
CA SER A 169 19.09 -16.02 -9.88
C SER A 169 19.25 -15.65 -8.40
N GLU A 170 19.28 -14.35 -8.04
CA GLU A 170 19.24 -13.89 -6.64
C GLU A 170 17.88 -14.14 -5.95
N PHE A 171 16.88 -14.60 -6.72
CA PHE A 171 15.48 -14.68 -6.30
C PHE A 171 15.13 -16.01 -5.66
N CYS A 172 15.95 -17.04 -5.87
CA CYS A 172 15.66 -18.40 -5.40
C CYS A 172 16.25 -18.73 -4.03
N SER A 173 16.99 -17.80 -3.39
CA SER A 173 17.65 -18.02 -2.10
C SER A 173 17.10 -17.12 -0.98
N PHE A 174 15.81 -16.78 -1.01
CA PHE A 174 15.21 -16.11 0.14
C PHE A 174 15.06 -17.09 1.30
N ASN A 175 15.85 -16.87 2.35
CA ASN A 175 15.50 -17.39 3.67
C ASN A 175 14.15 -16.79 4.03
N LYS A 176 13.09 -17.59 3.93
CA LYS A 176 11.71 -17.19 4.26
C LYS A 176 11.70 -16.45 5.59
N ASN A 177 11.25 -15.22 5.57
CA ASN A 177 11.13 -14.38 6.74
C ASN A 177 9.87 -14.78 7.52
N GLU A 178 10.05 -15.57 8.56
CA GLU A 178 8.93 -16.05 9.38
C GLU A 178 8.13 -14.89 10.02
N ASN A 179 8.74 -13.73 10.26
CA ASN A 179 8.01 -12.55 10.75
C ASN A 179 7.03 -12.02 9.69
N LEU A 180 7.45 -11.94 8.42
CA LEU A 180 6.57 -11.52 7.32
C LEU A 180 5.42 -12.51 7.12
N LYS A 181 5.73 -13.80 7.16
CA LYS A 181 4.73 -14.87 7.05
C LYS A 181 3.72 -14.84 8.18
N GLN A 182 4.18 -14.68 9.43
CA GLN A 182 3.30 -14.56 10.59
C GLN A 182 2.38 -13.34 10.45
N PHE A 183 2.93 -12.19 10.09
CA PHE A 183 2.16 -10.97 9.85
C PHE A 183 1.09 -11.17 8.77
N VAL A 184 1.45 -11.72 7.60
CA VAL A 184 0.47 -11.96 6.53
C VAL A 184 -0.63 -12.92 6.98
N ASN A 185 -0.29 -13.97 7.72
CA ASN A 185 -1.29 -14.89 8.28
C ASN A 185 -2.25 -14.20 9.26
N GLU A 186 -1.74 -13.29 10.09
CA GLU A 186 -2.56 -12.50 11.01
C GLU A 186 -3.51 -11.57 10.25
N VAL A 187 -3.02 -10.87 9.21
CA VAL A 187 -3.86 -10.04 8.34
C VAL A 187 -4.95 -10.87 7.66
N VAL A 188 -4.61 -12.05 7.13
CA VAL A 188 -5.58 -12.97 6.51
C VAL A 188 -6.69 -13.34 7.50
N GLN A 189 -6.34 -13.67 8.74
CA GLN A 189 -7.32 -14.01 9.79
C GLN A 189 -8.22 -12.83 10.15
N ILE A 190 -7.66 -11.62 10.27
CA ILE A 190 -8.42 -10.39 10.54
C ILE A 190 -9.40 -10.14 9.38
N VAL A 191 -8.90 -10.15 8.13
CA VAL A 191 -9.74 -9.93 6.94
C VAL A 191 -10.84 -10.98 6.84
N GLN A 192 -10.53 -12.26 7.04
CA GLN A 192 -11.51 -13.33 7.01
C GLN A 192 -12.64 -13.10 8.03
N LYS A 193 -12.29 -12.72 9.26
CA LYS A 193 -13.27 -12.37 10.29
C LYS A 193 -14.14 -11.19 9.86
N LEU A 194 -13.54 -10.11 9.37
CA LEU A 194 -14.27 -8.90 8.97
C LEU A 194 -15.19 -9.13 7.76
N VAL A 195 -14.79 -9.99 6.82
CA VAL A 195 -15.63 -10.40 5.69
C VAL A 195 -16.85 -11.18 6.19
N LEU A 196 -16.66 -12.15 7.09
CA LEU A 196 -17.75 -12.93 7.69
C LEU A 196 -18.74 -12.04 8.47
N GLU A 197 -18.22 -11.03 9.17
CA GLU A 197 -19.01 -10.03 9.90
C GLU A 197 -19.62 -8.95 8.99
N LYS A 198 -19.39 -9.00 7.67
CA LYS A 198 -19.82 -8.00 6.67
C LYS A 198 -19.37 -6.58 6.96
N LYS A 199 -18.20 -6.44 7.60
CA LYS A 199 -17.57 -5.14 7.91
C LYS A 199 -16.61 -4.67 6.82
N ILE A 200 -16.18 -5.57 5.96
CA ILE A 200 -15.25 -5.28 4.87
C ILE A 200 -15.65 -6.09 3.64
N ASP A 201 -15.38 -5.51 2.48
CA ASP A 201 -15.47 -6.18 1.19
C ASP A 201 -14.36 -5.62 0.28
N PHE A 202 -14.37 -6.06 -0.98
CA PHE A 202 -13.44 -5.57 -1.97
C PHE A 202 -13.44 -4.04 -2.10
N TYR A 203 -14.59 -3.37 -1.98
CA TYR A 203 -14.71 -1.94 -2.25
C TYR A 203 -14.21 -1.05 -1.13
N SER A 204 -14.11 -1.61 0.08
CA SER A 204 -13.65 -0.92 1.29
C SER A 204 -12.32 -0.17 1.08
N PRO A 205 -12.15 1.03 1.67
CA PRO A 205 -13.05 1.69 2.63
C PRO A 205 -14.24 2.44 2.00
N HIS A 206 -14.42 2.36 0.67
CA HIS A 206 -15.59 2.90 -0.01
C HIS A 206 -16.62 1.80 -0.30
N THR A 207 -17.75 2.19 -0.88
CA THR A 207 -18.82 1.29 -1.31
C THR A 207 -18.75 1.08 -2.82
N ARG A 208 -19.27 -0.07 -3.29
CA ARG A 208 -19.47 -0.29 -4.74
C ARG A 208 -20.29 0.83 -5.38
N GLN A 209 -21.32 1.31 -4.68
CA GLN A 209 -22.19 2.38 -5.18
C GLN A 209 -21.43 3.69 -5.44
N GLU A 210 -20.49 4.07 -4.56
CA GLU A 210 -19.63 5.23 -4.80
C GLU A 210 -18.77 5.06 -6.05
N TYR A 211 -18.21 3.86 -6.27
CA TYR A 211 -17.48 3.56 -7.51
C TYR A 211 -18.34 3.69 -8.76
N LEU A 212 -19.59 3.21 -8.70
CA LEU A 212 -20.55 3.31 -9.80
C LEU A 212 -20.94 4.76 -10.11
N ILE A 213 -21.10 5.61 -9.08
CA ILE A 213 -21.47 7.02 -9.23
C ILE A 213 -20.32 7.85 -9.82
N ILE A 214 -19.09 7.56 -9.42
CA ILE A 214 -17.92 8.35 -9.83
C ILE A 214 -17.55 8.10 -11.31
N ASP A 215 -17.97 6.99 -11.91
CA ASP A 215 -17.74 6.60 -13.33
C ASP A 215 -16.26 6.74 -13.76
N ARG A 216 -15.32 6.52 -12.83
CA ARG A 216 -13.87 6.58 -13.08
C ARG A 216 -13.28 5.18 -13.27
N PHE A 217 -13.82 4.43 -14.22
CA PHE A 217 -13.28 3.11 -14.55
C PHE A 217 -11.94 3.22 -15.28
N ALA A 218 -11.02 2.29 -15.01
CA ALA A 218 -9.69 2.32 -15.61
C ALA A 218 -9.66 1.85 -17.07
N SER A 219 -10.64 1.04 -17.47
CA SER A 219 -10.83 0.52 -18.83
C SER A 219 -12.28 0.04 -19.02
N PRO A 220 -12.72 -0.25 -20.25
CA PRO A 220 -14.01 -0.89 -20.50
C PRO A 220 -14.19 -2.21 -19.75
N GLU A 221 -13.16 -3.05 -19.70
CA GLU A 221 -13.18 -4.34 -19.00
C GLU A 221 -13.30 -4.14 -17.49
N HIS A 222 -12.60 -3.14 -16.93
CA HIS A 222 -12.74 -2.77 -15.52
C HIS A 222 -14.17 -2.29 -15.20
N ARG A 223 -14.82 -1.59 -16.14
CA ARG A 223 -16.22 -1.18 -15.99
C ARG A 223 -17.13 -2.40 -15.94
N GLU A 224 -16.95 -3.35 -16.86
CA GLU A 224 -17.71 -4.60 -16.90
C GLU A 224 -17.57 -5.37 -15.58
N THR A 225 -16.35 -5.57 -15.09
CA THR A 225 -16.09 -6.28 -13.83
C THR A 225 -16.72 -5.63 -12.60
N VAL A 226 -16.89 -4.30 -12.57
CA VAL A 226 -17.47 -3.58 -11.42
C VAL A 226 -18.99 -3.45 -11.53
N VAL A 227 -19.52 -3.24 -12.75
CA VAL A 227 -20.94 -2.99 -12.99
C VAL A 227 -21.74 -4.28 -12.98
N ASP A 228 -21.20 -5.35 -13.56
CA ASP A 228 -21.93 -6.60 -13.70
C ASP A 228 -21.83 -7.44 -12.41
N ASP A 229 -23.00 -7.88 -11.94
CA ASP A 229 -23.18 -8.67 -10.73
C ASP A 229 -22.60 -10.08 -10.86
N GLU A 230 -22.55 -10.63 -12.08
CA GLU A 230 -22.01 -11.97 -12.35
C GLU A 230 -20.52 -12.03 -12.01
N TYR A 231 -19.78 -10.93 -12.18
CA TYR A 231 -18.36 -10.90 -11.82
C TYR A 231 -18.11 -10.72 -10.32
N GLN A 232 -19.07 -10.19 -9.55
CA GLN A 232 -18.88 -9.88 -8.13
C GLN A 232 -18.64 -11.13 -7.29
N VAL A 233 -19.29 -12.24 -7.67
CA VAL A 233 -19.18 -13.53 -6.98
C VAL A 233 -17.74 -14.01 -6.87
N TYR A 234 -16.87 -13.59 -7.80
CA TYR A 234 -15.48 -14.02 -7.84
C TYR A 234 -14.56 -13.24 -6.92
N PHE A 235 -14.85 -11.98 -6.58
CA PHE A 235 -13.86 -11.15 -5.89
C PHE A 235 -14.41 -10.32 -4.73
N GLN A 236 -15.71 -10.01 -4.69
CA GLN A 236 -16.25 -9.03 -3.74
C GLN A 236 -15.95 -9.40 -2.29
N TYR A 237 -16.02 -10.69 -1.96
CA TYR A 237 -15.76 -11.23 -0.62
C TYR A 237 -14.55 -12.17 -0.58
N SER A 238 -13.68 -12.13 -1.61
CA SER A 238 -12.48 -12.97 -1.67
C SER A 238 -11.45 -12.49 -0.64
N VAL A 239 -11.23 -13.31 0.40
CA VAL A 239 -10.24 -13.02 1.44
C VAL A 239 -8.83 -12.80 0.86
N PRO A 240 -8.33 -13.62 -0.09
CA PRO A 240 -7.04 -13.38 -0.73
C PRO A 240 -6.93 -12.00 -1.40
N ILE A 241 -7.91 -11.61 -2.21
CA ILE A 241 -7.88 -10.33 -2.93
C ILE A 241 -7.96 -9.17 -1.94
N ILE A 242 -8.89 -9.22 -0.99
CA ILE A 242 -9.08 -8.15 0.00
C ILE A 242 -7.78 -7.99 0.81
N THR A 243 -7.19 -9.09 1.29
CA THR A 243 -5.91 -9.08 2.00
C THR A 243 -4.81 -8.42 1.17
N ALA A 244 -4.65 -8.86 -0.09
CA ALA A 244 -3.62 -8.33 -0.99
C ALA A 244 -3.81 -6.83 -1.22
N ARG A 245 -5.04 -6.38 -1.46
CA ARG A 245 -5.38 -4.98 -1.69
C ARG A 245 -5.06 -4.11 -0.49
N TRP A 246 -5.41 -4.54 0.72
CA TRP A 246 -5.12 -3.79 1.94
C TRP A 246 -3.61 -3.66 2.17
N ILE A 247 -2.86 -4.76 2.10
CA ILE A 247 -1.40 -4.73 2.23
C ILE A 247 -0.78 -3.79 1.18
N ILE A 248 -1.19 -3.91 -0.08
CA ILE A 248 -0.54 -3.22 -1.19
C ILE A 248 -0.82 -1.72 -1.21
N ASN A 249 -2.01 -1.30 -0.78
CA ASN A 249 -2.31 0.11 -0.64
C ASN A 249 -1.38 0.77 0.39
N ILE A 250 -1.13 0.12 1.53
CA ILE A 250 -0.16 0.61 2.52
C ILE A 250 1.26 0.61 1.95
N ILE A 251 1.66 -0.46 1.27
CA ILE A 251 2.96 -0.52 0.57
C ILE A 251 3.13 0.68 -0.36
N TYR A 252 2.12 1.08 -1.11
CA TYR A 252 2.18 2.26 -1.97
C TYR A 252 2.34 3.58 -1.21
N GLU A 253 1.73 3.72 -0.04
CA GLU A 253 1.96 4.87 0.83
C GLU A 253 3.41 4.88 1.33
N LYS A 254 3.94 3.71 1.72
CA LYS A 254 5.33 3.58 2.19
C LYS A 254 6.34 3.79 1.08
N MET A 255 6.03 3.45 -0.16
CA MET A 255 6.87 3.77 -1.32
C MET A 255 7.20 5.25 -1.41
N ILE A 256 6.26 6.14 -1.04
CA ILE A 256 6.47 7.60 -1.04
C ILE A 256 7.48 8.02 0.04
N LEU A 257 7.47 7.35 1.20
CA LEU A 257 8.43 7.55 2.29
C LEU A 257 9.81 6.99 1.97
N MET A 258 9.89 5.90 1.22
CA MET A 258 11.12 5.30 0.69
C MET A 258 11.64 5.96 -0.59
N ASP A 259 10.99 7.03 -1.01
CA ASP A 259 11.33 7.85 -2.16
C ASP A 259 11.23 7.20 -3.54
N PHE A 260 10.42 6.16 -3.65
CA PHE A 260 10.06 5.62 -4.95
C PHE A 260 9.04 6.52 -5.66
N THR A 261 9.24 6.67 -6.96
CA THR A 261 8.36 7.40 -7.86
C THR A 261 7.10 6.60 -8.20
N VAL A 262 6.08 7.31 -8.69
CA VAL A 262 4.86 6.69 -9.22
C VAL A 262 5.17 5.72 -10.38
N LEU A 263 6.18 6.02 -11.20
CA LEU A 263 6.57 5.13 -12.30
C LEU A 263 7.21 3.84 -11.78
N GLU A 264 8.01 3.92 -10.72
CA GLU A 264 8.60 2.74 -10.07
C GLU A 264 7.56 1.85 -9.40
N LYS A 265 6.48 2.43 -8.85
CA LYS A 265 5.29 1.66 -8.43
C LYS A 265 4.72 0.82 -9.56
N PHE A 266 4.51 1.42 -10.74
CA PHE A 266 3.98 0.67 -11.89
C PHE A 266 4.99 -0.32 -12.46
N PHE A 267 6.29 -0.06 -12.36
CA PHE A 267 7.33 -1.02 -12.70
C PHE A 267 7.34 -2.23 -11.75
N MET A 268 7.18 -2.02 -10.44
CA MET A 268 6.99 -3.11 -9.48
C MET A 268 5.78 -3.98 -9.85
N ASN A 269 4.64 -3.37 -10.12
CA ASN A 269 3.43 -4.10 -10.51
C ASN A 269 3.65 -4.91 -11.80
N TYR A 270 4.35 -4.34 -12.78
CA TYR A 270 4.76 -5.06 -13.99
C TYR A 270 5.64 -6.28 -13.68
N CYS A 271 6.68 -6.12 -12.87
CA CYS A 271 7.57 -7.23 -12.49
C CYS A 271 6.81 -8.35 -11.77
N LEU A 272 5.98 -8.00 -10.78
CA LEU A 272 5.19 -8.97 -10.02
C LEU A 272 4.17 -9.67 -10.91
N THR A 273 3.59 -8.97 -11.88
CA THR A 273 2.67 -9.55 -12.86
C THR A 273 3.41 -10.55 -13.74
N LYS A 274 4.49 -10.12 -14.42
CA LYS A 274 5.26 -10.98 -15.35
C LYS A 274 5.82 -12.24 -14.70
N ARG A 275 6.25 -12.17 -13.42
CA ARG A 275 6.80 -13.32 -12.69
C ARG A 275 5.77 -14.38 -12.33
N HIS A 276 4.50 -14.00 -12.23
CA HIS A 276 3.42 -14.87 -11.77
C HIS A 276 2.30 -15.05 -12.80
N GLU A 277 2.43 -14.45 -13.99
CA GLU A 277 1.69 -14.83 -15.19
C GLU A 277 2.06 -16.27 -15.56
N LYS A 278 1.05 -17.14 -15.58
CA LYS A 278 1.15 -18.53 -16.04
C LYS A 278 0.49 -18.67 -17.40
#